data_AF-A0A962MA92-F1
#
_entry.id   AF-A0A962MA92-F1
#
_cell.length_a   1.000
_cell.length_b   1.000
_cell.length_c   1.000
_cell.angle_alpha   90.00
_cell.angle_beta   90.00
_cell.angle_gamma   90.00
#
_symmetry.space_group_name_H-M   'P 1'
#
loop_
_entity.id
_entity.type
_entity.pdbx_description
1 polymer ?
#
loop_
_entity_poly.entity_id
_entity_poly.type
_entity_poly.pdbx_seq_one_letter_code
_entity_poly.pdbx_strand_id
1 'polypeptide(L)'
;TRPSDVVYIVSTEGYYDLLEDPDMRKYFDVGPDKATILKGEVANVNGSRIVVSDEWASKGVGATAAVVVNMRNYLIGNLRGLTVKTDNRIDLDGTLIVATRRFGMTEMEAGGVAAINWVV
;
A
#
# COMPACT_ATOMS: atom_id res chain seq x y z
N THR A 1 -9.89 -0.52 18.58
CA THR A 1 -8.82 -0.32 17.58
C THR A 1 -7.99 0.88 18.00
N ARG A 2 -6.66 0.76 18.04
CA ARG A 2 -5.78 1.91 18.30
C ARG A 2 -5.47 2.59 16.97
N PRO A 3 -5.36 3.93 16.90
CA PRO A 3 -5.00 4.62 15.66
C PRO A 3 -3.68 4.15 15.04
N SER A 4 -2.76 3.63 15.86
CA SER A 4 -1.48 3.05 15.42
C SER A 4 -1.62 1.77 14.60
N ASP A 5 -2.73 1.03 14.76
CA ASP A 5 -2.95 -0.26 14.13
C ASP A 5 -3.65 -0.11 12.76
N VAL A 6 -4.01 1.14 12.39
CA VAL A 6 -4.70 1.50 11.15
C VAL A 6 -3.71 2.19 10.20
N VAL A 7 -3.77 1.80 8.93
CA VAL A 7 -2.98 2.42 7.86
C VAL A 7 -3.90 2.89 6.75
N TYR A 8 -3.61 4.08 6.24
CA TYR A 8 -4.25 4.67 5.08
C TYR A 8 -3.36 4.43 3.86
N ILE A 9 -3.91 3.78 2.84
CA ILE A 9 -3.25 3.60 1.55
C ILE A 9 -3.94 4.53 0.57
N VAL A 10 -3.20 5.50 0.02
CA VAL A 10 -3.74 6.58 -0.80
C VAL A 10 -3.12 6.52 -2.19
N SER A 11 -3.87 6.94 -3.22
CA SER A 11 -3.33 7.09 -4.57
C SER A 11 -2.35 8.26 -4.68
N THR A 12 -1.47 8.22 -5.67
CA THR A 12 -0.54 9.32 -5.96
C THR A 12 -1.26 10.66 -6.16
N GLU A 13 -2.37 10.66 -6.90
CA GLU A 13 -3.18 11.86 -7.14
C GLU A 13 -3.89 12.34 -5.86
N GLY A 14 -4.46 11.42 -5.08
CA GLY A 14 -5.05 11.74 -3.79
C GLY A 14 -4.03 12.32 -2.81
N TYR A 15 -2.79 11.84 -2.85
CA TYR A 15 -1.72 12.39 -2.04
C TYR A 15 -1.39 13.85 -2.39
N TYR A 16 -1.38 14.21 -3.67
CA TYR A 16 -1.15 15.59 -4.07
C TYR A 16 -2.31 16.51 -3.66
N ASP A 17 -3.55 16.07 -3.83
CA ASP A 17 -4.72 16.83 -3.35
C ASP A 17 -4.66 17.04 -1.82
N LEU A 18 -4.23 16.02 -1.07
CA LEU A 18 -4.05 16.11 0.39
C LEU A 18 -2.87 17.01 0.81
N LEU A 19 -1.88 17.22 -0.05
CA LEU A 19 -0.78 18.13 0.25
C LEU A 19 -1.20 19.61 0.18
N GLU A 20 -2.23 19.89 -0.61
CA GLU A 20 -2.80 21.24 -0.74
C GLU A 20 -3.69 21.60 0.45
N ASP A 21 -4.26 20.60 1.15
CA ASP A 21 -5.13 20.79 2.31
C ASP A 21 -4.40 21.45 3.51
N PRO A 22 -4.95 22.54 4.10
CA PRO A 22 -4.40 23.19 5.29
C PRO A 22 -4.50 22.37 6.58
N ASP A 23 -5.44 21.43 6.70
CA ASP A 23 -5.62 20.61 7.91
C ASP A 23 -4.66 19.42 7.95
N MET A 24 -4.00 19.11 6.83
CA MET A 24 -2.92 18.14 6.79
C MET A 24 -1.65 18.71 7.42
N ARG A 25 -1.17 18.03 8.47
CA ARG A 25 0.11 18.32 9.14
C ARG A 25 1.24 18.11 8.15
N LYS A 26 1.68 19.18 7.48
CA LYS A 26 2.76 19.16 6.50
C LYS A 26 4.07 18.78 7.19
N TYR A 27 4.95 18.12 6.44
CA TYR A 27 6.27 17.61 6.85
C TYR A 27 7.13 18.60 7.67
N PHE A 28 6.89 19.91 7.56
CA PHE A 28 7.67 20.96 8.24
C PHE A 28 7.21 21.32 9.67
N ASP A 29 5.99 20.95 10.09
CA ASP A 29 5.46 21.27 11.43
C ASP A 29 5.69 20.16 12.47
N VAL A 30 6.26 19.04 12.05
CA VAL A 30 6.62 17.93 12.93
C VAL A 30 8.13 18.00 13.14
N GLY A 31 8.55 18.42 14.33
CA GLY A 31 9.95 18.61 14.68
C GLY A 31 10.88 17.43 14.31
N PRO A 32 12.20 17.68 14.27
CA PRO A 32 13.20 16.77 13.68
C PRO A 32 13.22 15.33 14.23
N ASP A 33 12.59 15.06 15.38
CA ASP A 33 12.52 13.75 16.01
C ASP A 33 11.46 12.79 15.42
N LYS A 34 10.66 13.23 14.43
CA LYS A 34 9.75 12.36 13.67
C LYS A 34 10.02 12.42 12.17
N ALA A 35 11.29 12.38 11.79
CA ALA A 35 11.72 12.32 10.39
C ALA A 35 11.20 11.04 9.71
N THR A 36 10.06 11.17 9.03
CA THR A 36 9.32 10.12 8.30
C THR A 36 10.07 9.62 7.04
N ILE A 37 11.13 10.31 6.62
CA ILE A 37 11.91 10.05 5.40
C ILE A 37 12.55 8.65 5.37
N LEU A 38 12.94 8.08 6.52
CA LEU A 38 13.68 6.81 6.53
C LEU A 38 12.78 5.56 6.34
N LYS A 39 11.45 5.70 6.47
CA LYS A 39 10.51 4.56 6.42
C LYS A 39 9.57 4.56 5.20
N GLY A 40 9.72 5.52 4.28
CA GLY A 40 8.77 5.71 3.17
C GLY A 40 7.34 6.04 3.66
N GLU A 41 7.21 6.40 4.93
CA GLU A 41 5.99 6.92 5.53
C GLU A 41 6.02 8.43 5.26
N VAL A 42 5.01 8.98 4.58
CA VAL A 42 5.11 10.37 4.08
C VAL A 42 4.42 11.35 5.03
N ALA A 43 3.35 10.89 5.71
CA ALA A 43 2.62 11.69 6.69
C ALA A 43 1.91 10.81 7.72
N ASN A 44 1.59 11.41 8.87
CA ASN A 44 0.73 10.79 9.88
C ASN A 44 -0.50 11.67 10.09
N VAL A 45 -1.69 11.08 9.96
CA VAL A 45 -2.96 11.76 10.28
C VAL A 45 -3.50 11.16 11.56
N ASN A 46 -3.70 12.00 12.57
CA ASN A 46 -4.29 11.60 13.86
C ASN A 46 -3.65 10.34 14.50
N GLY A 47 -2.33 10.13 14.30
CA GLY A 47 -1.58 8.99 14.84
C GLY A 47 -1.62 7.70 14.01
N SER A 48 -2.19 7.75 12.81
CA SER A 48 -2.20 6.67 11.81
C SER A 48 -1.28 7.01 10.64
N ARG A 49 -0.66 5.99 10.04
CA ARG A 49 0.33 6.16 8.96
C ARG A 49 -0.35 6.24 7.61
N ILE A 50 0.18 7.10 6.72
CA ILE A 50 -0.20 7.16 5.30
C ILE A 50 0.91 6.53 4.45
N VAL A 51 0.50 5.61 3.57
CA VAL A 51 1.33 4.99 2.53
C VAL A 51 0.77 5.39 1.16
N VAL A 52 1.63 5.88 0.29
CA VAL A 52 1.26 6.24 -1.09
C VAL A 52 1.56 5.05 -2.00
N SER A 53 0.62 4.73 -2.89
CA SER A 53 0.80 3.69 -3.91
C SER A 53 0.29 4.19 -5.26
N ASP A 54 0.86 3.66 -6.34
CA ASP A 54 0.48 3.96 -7.73
C ASP A 54 -0.39 2.87 -8.36
N GLU A 55 -0.68 1.78 -7.63
CA GLU A 55 -1.44 0.61 -8.14
C GLU A 55 -2.96 0.86 -8.19
N TRP A 56 -3.39 2.12 -8.33
CA TRP A 56 -4.81 2.50 -8.31
C TRP A 56 -5.35 2.71 -9.72
N ALA A 57 -6.66 2.56 -9.87
CA ALA A 57 -7.34 3.00 -11.08
C ALA A 57 -7.22 4.53 -11.23
N SER A 58 -7.21 5.01 -12.48
CA SER A 58 -7.20 6.44 -12.78
C SER A 58 -8.39 7.16 -12.12
N LYS A 59 -8.18 8.41 -11.72
CA LYS A 59 -9.18 9.24 -11.04
C LYS A 59 -10.43 9.39 -11.89
N GLY A 60 -11.55 9.06 -11.27
CA GLY A 60 -12.88 9.13 -11.87
C GLY A 60 -13.95 8.96 -10.80
N VAL A 61 -15.17 9.41 -11.07
CA VAL A 61 -16.29 9.32 -10.13
C VAL A 61 -16.52 7.87 -9.70
N GLY A 62 -16.51 7.62 -8.40
CA GLY A 62 -16.68 6.27 -7.85
C GLY A 62 -15.41 5.41 -7.87
N ALA A 63 -14.29 5.88 -8.42
CA ALA A 63 -13.01 5.21 -8.25
C ALA A 63 -12.50 5.38 -6.81
N THR A 64 -11.81 4.37 -6.29
CA THR A 64 -11.26 4.37 -4.95
C THR A 64 -10.08 5.36 -4.87
N ALA A 65 -10.24 6.40 -4.06
CA ALA A 65 -9.21 7.41 -3.78
C ALA A 65 -8.25 6.97 -2.68
N ALA A 66 -8.78 6.28 -1.67
CA ALA A 66 -7.99 5.74 -0.57
C ALA A 66 -8.66 4.52 0.07
N VAL A 67 -7.87 3.63 0.65
CA VAL A 67 -8.36 2.51 1.47
C VAL A 67 -7.75 2.58 2.86
N VAL A 68 -8.60 2.40 3.85
CA VAL A 68 -8.24 2.34 5.26
C VAL A 68 -8.26 0.89 5.70
N VAL A 69 -7.12 0.41 6.21
CA VAL A 69 -6.92 -1.00 6.54
C VAL A 69 -6.48 -1.16 7.99
N ASN A 70 -7.15 -2.04 8.72
CA ASN A 70 -6.63 -2.53 10.01
C ASN A 70 -5.65 -3.69 9.77
N MET A 71 -4.34 -3.42 9.87
CA MET A 71 -3.31 -4.41 9.53
C MET A 71 -3.38 -5.69 10.37
N ARG A 72 -3.90 -5.61 11.61
CA ARG A 72 -4.00 -6.78 12.50
C ARG A 72 -5.04 -7.79 12.02
N ASN A 73 -5.93 -7.39 11.11
CA ASN A 73 -6.98 -8.25 10.60
C ASN A 73 -6.54 -9.10 9.40
N TYR A 74 -5.39 -8.79 8.80
CA TYR A 74 -4.93 -9.47 7.59
C TYR A 74 -3.77 -10.39 7.91
N LEU A 75 -3.88 -11.63 7.46
CA LEU A 75 -2.83 -12.63 7.58
C LEU A 75 -2.30 -13.01 6.21
N ILE A 76 -0.97 -13.00 6.07
CA ILE A 76 -0.28 -13.47 4.87
C ILE A 76 0.28 -14.87 5.14
N GLY A 77 -0.17 -15.85 4.36
CA GLY A 77 0.32 -17.22 4.37
C GLY A 77 1.27 -17.51 3.21
N ASN A 78 2.35 -18.22 3.49
CA ASN A 78 3.31 -18.72 2.50
C ASN A 78 3.24 -20.26 2.49
N LEU A 79 2.87 -20.85 1.36
CA LEU A 79 2.91 -22.31 1.15
C LEU A 79 4.24 -22.76 0.54
N ARG A 80 4.85 -21.90 -0.29
CA ARG A 80 6.20 -22.09 -0.82
C ARG A 80 6.80 -20.74 -1.21
N GLY A 81 8.06 -20.53 -0.81
CA GLY A 81 8.86 -19.37 -1.21
C GLY A 81 9.08 -19.27 -2.72
N LEU A 82 9.68 -18.15 -3.15
CA LEU A 82 10.03 -17.94 -4.56
C LEU A 82 11.09 -18.95 -4.98
N THR A 83 10.80 -19.73 -6.02
CA THR A 83 11.76 -20.63 -6.66
C THR A 83 11.95 -20.17 -8.09
N VAL A 84 13.20 -19.99 -8.52
CA VAL A 84 13.56 -19.66 -9.90
C VAL A 84 14.25 -20.86 -10.50
N LYS A 85 13.79 -21.27 -11.68
CA LYS A 85 14.42 -22.32 -12.49
C LYS A 85 14.84 -21.74 -13.81
N THR A 86 16.01 -22.15 -14.26
CA THR A 86 16.57 -21.76 -15.54
C THR A 86 16.77 -23.02 -16.36
N ASP A 87 16.34 -22.99 -17.62
CA ASP A 87 16.56 -24.06 -18.59
C ASP A 87 17.10 -23.49 -19.89
N ASN A 88 18.08 -24.16 -20.49
CA ASN A 88 18.66 -23.75 -21.76
C ASN A 88 17.97 -24.52 -22.88
N ARG A 89 17.16 -23.82 -23.66
CA ARG A 89 16.40 -24.41 -24.75
C ARG A 89 17.16 -24.24 -26.06
N ILE A 90 17.69 -25.36 -26.55
CA ILE A 90 18.54 -25.41 -27.75
C ILE A 90 17.71 -25.11 -29.02
N ASP A 91 16.42 -25.47 -29.04
CA ASP A 91 15.53 -25.21 -30.18
C ASP A 91 15.36 -23.71 -30.49
N LEU A 92 15.40 -22.87 -29.45
CA LEU A 92 15.25 -21.41 -29.55
C LEU A 92 16.59 -20.68 -29.40
N ASP A 93 17.68 -21.43 -29.25
CA ASP A 93 19.00 -20.94 -28.84
C ASP A 93 18.90 -19.88 -27.72
N GLY A 94 18.20 -20.23 -26.64
CA GLY A 94 17.82 -19.26 -25.61
C GLY A 94 17.63 -19.86 -24.23
N THR A 95 17.76 -19.01 -23.22
CA THR A 95 17.59 -19.37 -21.81
C THR A 95 16.18 -18.99 -21.33
N LEU A 96 15.41 -20.00 -20.91
CA LEU A 96 14.10 -19.83 -20.29
C LEU A 96 14.27 -19.69 -18.78
N ILE A 97 13.67 -18.65 -18.21
CA ILE A 97 13.64 -18.42 -16.76
C ILE A 97 12.20 -18.50 -16.29
N VAL A 98 11.91 -19.41 -15.37
CA VAL A 98 10.59 -19.59 -14.78
C VAL A 98 10.66 -19.34 -13.29
N ALA A 99 9.86 -18.40 -12.81
CA ALA A 99 9.69 -18.10 -11.40
C ALA A 99 8.35 -18.64 -10.89
N THR A 100 8.35 -19.29 -9.72
CA THR A 100 7.13 -19.78 -9.06
C THR A 100 7.13 -19.39 -7.59
N ARG A 101 6.03 -18.83 -7.09
CA ARG A 101 5.80 -18.53 -5.67
C ARG A 101 4.35 -18.90 -5.32
N ARG A 102 4.13 -19.44 -4.12
CA ARG A 102 2.77 -19.75 -3.64
C ARG A 102 2.53 -19.02 -2.32
N PHE A 103 1.73 -17.97 -2.37
CA PHE A 103 1.33 -17.17 -1.23
C PHE A 103 -0.18 -16.87 -1.32
N GLY A 104 -0.78 -16.53 -0.18
CA GLY A 104 -2.15 -16.08 -0.09
C GLY A 104 -2.30 -15.07 1.02
N MET A 105 -3.29 -14.20 0.91
CA MET A 105 -3.68 -13.25 1.95
C MET A 105 -5.16 -13.46 2.25
N THR A 106 -5.53 -13.44 3.53
CA THR A 106 -6.92 -13.59 3.96
C THR A 106 -7.23 -12.64 5.12
N GLU A 107 -8.50 -12.30 5.24
CA GLU A 107 -9.04 -11.50 6.33
C GLU A 107 -9.49 -12.43 7.47
N MET A 108 -9.14 -12.10 8.70
CA MET A 108 -9.47 -12.91 9.88
C MET A 108 -10.92 -12.71 10.32
N GLU A 109 -11.40 -11.46 10.31
CA GLU A 109 -12.76 -11.09 10.68
C GLU A 109 -13.36 -10.15 9.62
N ALA A 110 -14.64 -10.25 9.31
CA ALA A 110 -15.26 -9.36 8.32
C ALA A 110 -15.28 -7.90 8.79
N GLY A 111 -14.92 -6.96 7.90
CA GLY A 111 -15.11 -5.53 8.13
C GLY A 111 -13.87 -4.77 8.60
N GLY A 112 -12.67 -5.23 8.24
CA GLY A 112 -11.40 -4.56 8.54
C GLY A 112 -10.94 -3.52 7.51
N VAL A 113 -11.77 -3.22 6.51
CA VAL A 113 -11.47 -2.29 5.41
C VAL A 113 -12.58 -1.26 5.18
N ALA A 114 -12.19 -0.03 4.88
CA ALA A 114 -13.08 1.01 4.36
C ALA A 114 -12.48 1.63 3.10
N ALA A 115 -13.29 1.78 2.06
CA ALA A 115 -12.91 2.46 0.82
C ALA A 115 -13.48 3.88 0.80
N ILE A 116 -12.66 4.84 0.41
CA ILE A 116 -13.04 6.23 0.18
C ILE A 116 -12.99 6.44 -1.33
N ASN A 117 -14.11 6.90 -1.89
CA ASN A 117 -14.26 7.07 -3.33
C ASN A 117 -14.19 8.56 -3.71
N TRP A 118 -13.73 8.85 -4.92
CA TRP A 118 -13.83 10.17 -5.52
C TRP A 118 -15.30 10.55 -5.70
N VAL A 119 -15.67 11.73 -5.20
CA VAL A 119 -17.06 12.20 -5.20
C VAL A 119 -17.42 12.98 -6.46
N VAL A 120 -16.48 13.73 -7.04
CA VAL A 120 -16.44 14.36 -8.38
C VAL A 120 -15.21 15.26 -8.38
#